data_AF-A0A957TZ88-F1
#
_entry.id   AF-A0A957TZ88-F1
#
_cell.length_a   1.000
_cell.length_b   1.000
_cell.length_c   1.000
_cell.angle_alpha   90.00
_cell.angle_beta   90.00
_cell.angle_gamma   90.00
#
_symmetry.space_group_name_H-M   'P 1'
#
loop_
_entity.id
_entity.type
_entity.pdbx_description
1 polymer ?
#
loop_
_entity_poly.entity_id
_entity_poly.type
_entity_poly.pdbx_seq_one_letter_code
_entity_poly.pdbx_strand_id
1 'polypeptide(L)'
;MMAHELYHSVDELLAPENLTKLTGSQLKYIRCLPMEGGLSGSSLLRIEADSTDGTRRFVLKRMASQQDWIMAASNDHHCRSVTLWQSGLLDRLQPTIAHTILAGAHDATGWAMLMDDVSPTLMSNRPYTANEVYLLLNALATVHATFWEAAELTEPTLGLCNHQQVLDVFTSATGRRFPATICPVSKALVEGWSLL
;
A
#
# COMPACT_ATOMS: atom_id res chain seq x y z
N MET A 1 21.25 -5.61 1.78
CA MET A 1 20.60 -6.93 1.77
C MET A 1 19.12 -6.68 2.01
N MET A 2 18.21 -7.24 1.21
CA MET A 2 16.77 -7.07 1.46
C MET A 2 16.37 -7.93 2.65
N ALA A 3 15.56 -7.37 3.56
CA ALA A 3 15.04 -8.05 4.73
C ALA A 3 13.91 -9.02 4.38
N HIS A 4 13.12 -8.69 3.35
CA HIS A 4 12.04 -9.54 2.86
C HIS A 4 12.22 -9.90 1.38
N GLU A 5 11.89 -11.15 1.06
CA GLU A 5 11.93 -11.68 -0.30
C GLU A 5 10.55 -11.56 -0.98
N LEU A 6 10.56 -11.32 -2.29
CA LEU A 6 9.34 -11.37 -3.10
C LEU A 6 9.12 -12.77 -3.63
N TYR A 7 7.86 -13.16 -3.68
CA TYR A 7 7.44 -14.30 -4.51
C TYR A 7 7.57 -13.94 -6.00
N HIS A 8 7.86 -14.92 -6.84
CA HIS A 8 8.02 -14.72 -8.28
C HIS A 8 6.71 -14.40 -8.99
N SER A 9 5.57 -14.75 -8.40
CA SER A 9 4.25 -14.45 -8.94
C SER A 9 3.17 -14.36 -7.86
N VAL A 10 2.04 -13.74 -8.21
CA VAL A 10 0.83 -13.75 -7.36
C VAL A 10 0.32 -15.19 -7.13
N ASP A 11 0.36 -16.04 -8.16
CA ASP A 11 -0.10 -17.43 -8.04
C ASP A 11 0.77 -18.23 -7.05
N GLU A 12 2.09 -18.02 -7.08
CA GLU A 12 3.00 -18.59 -6.10
C GLU A 12 2.71 -18.08 -4.69
N LEU A 13 2.58 -16.76 -4.52
CA LEU A 13 2.25 -16.15 -3.23
C LEU A 13 0.93 -16.71 -2.64
N LEU A 14 -0.09 -16.87 -3.49
CA LEU A 14 -1.40 -17.36 -3.08
C LEU A 14 -1.50 -18.89 -3.06
N ALA A 15 -0.42 -19.63 -3.28
CA ALA A 15 -0.44 -21.08 -3.12
C ALA A 15 -0.77 -21.46 -1.66
N PRO A 16 -1.66 -22.45 -1.40
CA PRO A 16 -2.07 -22.80 -0.03
C PRO A 16 -0.91 -23.07 0.93
N GLU A 17 0.16 -23.70 0.46
CA GLU A 17 1.39 -23.97 1.22
C GLU A 17 2.11 -22.68 1.66
N ASN A 18 2.18 -21.68 0.78
CA ASN A 18 2.86 -20.42 1.04
C ASN A 18 2.03 -19.55 1.97
N LEU A 19 0.70 -19.46 1.75
CA LEU A 19 -0.17 -18.77 2.69
C LEU A 19 -0.23 -19.48 4.05
N THR A 20 -0.18 -20.82 4.10
CA THR A 20 -0.08 -21.56 5.37
C THR A 20 1.20 -21.19 6.10
N LYS A 21 2.34 -21.12 5.40
CA LYS A 21 3.62 -20.68 5.97
C LYS A 21 3.56 -19.25 6.50
N LEU A 22 2.95 -18.33 5.75
CA LEU A 22 2.82 -16.92 6.14
C LEU A 22 1.90 -16.72 7.35
N THR A 23 0.84 -17.51 7.45
CA THR A 23 -0.23 -17.31 8.44
C THR A 23 -0.09 -18.17 9.68
N GLY A 24 0.69 -19.26 9.61
CA GLY A 24 0.81 -20.27 10.66
C GLY A 24 -0.43 -21.16 10.80
N SER A 25 -1.44 -21.01 9.94
CA SER A 25 -2.70 -21.78 9.97
C SER A 25 -2.81 -22.64 8.71
N GLN A 26 -3.24 -23.90 8.84
CA GLN A 26 -3.41 -24.77 7.68
C GLN A 26 -4.59 -24.29 6.83
N LEU A 27 -4.30 -23.84 5.60
CA LEU A 27 -5.31 -23.35 4.66
C LEU A 27 -5.66 -24.44 3.63
N LYS A 28 -6.96 -24.61 3.37
CA LYS A 28 -7.47 -25.65 2.46
C LYS A 28 -8.04 -25.10 1.16
N TYR A 29 -8.71 -23.95 1.23
CA TYR A 29 -9.37 -23.35 0.08
C TYR A 29 -9.09 -21.86 0.05
N ILE A 30 -8.84 -21.34 -1.15
CA ILE A 30 -8.55 -19.93 -1.38
C ILE A 30 -9.48 -19.44 -2.48
N ARG A 31 -10.13 -18.30 -2.22
CA ARG A 31 -10.99 -17.62 -3.18
C ARG A 31 -10.52 -16.19 -3.38
N CYS A 32 -10.38 -15.80 -4.63
CA CYS A 32 -10.08 -14.42 -5.01
C CYS A 32 -11.37 -13.75 -5.49
N LEU A 33 -11.77 -12.68 -4.82
CA LEU A 33 -12.99 -11.93 -5.10
C LEU A 33 -12.64 -10.49 -5.50
N PRO A 34 -13.33 -9.89 -6.49
CA PRO A 34 -13.22 -8.45 -6.74
C PRO A 34 -13.52 -7.65 -5.48
N MET A 35 -12.76 -6.57 -5.28
CA MET A 35 -13.01 -5.59 -4.22
C MET A 35 -13.06 -4.20 -4.83
N GLU A 36 -14.16 -3.50 -4.58
CA GLU A 36 -14.28 -2.10 -4.97
C GLU A 36 -13.49 -1.21 -4.01
N GLY A 37 -12.96 -0.10 -4.54
CA GLY A 37 -12.24 0.90 -3.76
C GLY A 37 -10.92 1.31 -4.40
N GLY A 38 -10.21 2.20 -3.72
CA GLY A 38 -8.98 2.80 -4.20
C GLY A 38 -9.23 3.99 -5.13
N LEU A 39 -8.39 5.01 -5.01
CA LEU A 39 -8.42 6.21 -5.87
C LEU A 39 -7.17 6.32 -6.75
N SER A 40 -6.25 5.36 -6.65
CA SER A 40 -4.97 5.40 -7.38
C SER A 40 -5.03 4.72 -8.75
N GLY A 41 -6.02 3.86 -9.00
CA GLY A 41 -6.07 2.99 -10.19
C GLY A 41 -5.44 1.60 -9.98
N SER A 42 -4.85 1.33 -8.81
CA SER A 42 -4.51 -0.02 -8.36
C SER A 42 -5.75 -0.93 -8.30
N SER A 43 -5.58 -2.22 -8.64
CA SER A 43 -6.63 -3.22 -8.45
C SER A 43 -6.58 -3.78 -7.03
N LEU A 44 -7.74 -3.92 -6.39
CA LEU A 44 -7.90 -4.58 -5.10
C LEU A 44 -8.69 -5.87 -5.26
N LEU A 45 -8.22 -6.93 -4.61
CA LEU A 45 -8.90 -8.22 -4.51
C LEU A 45 -9.01 -8.59 -3.05
N ARG A 46 -10.16 -9.14 -2.65
CA ARG A 46 -10.32 -9.80 -1.36
C ARG A 46 -9.96 -11.27 -1.53
N ILE A 47 -9.07 -11.75 -0.68
CA ILE A 47 -8.69 -13.15 -0.62
C ILE A 47 -9.38 -13.76 0.61
N GLU A 48 -10.23 -14.75 0.40
CA GLU A 48 -10.83 -15.54 1.48
C GLU A 48 -10.13 -16.88 1.54
N ALA A 49 -9.56 -17.22 2.69
CA ALA A 49 -8.83 -18.46 2.90
C ALA A 49 -9.45 -19.26 4.05
N ASP A 50 -9.96 -20.44 3.75
CA ASP A 50 -10.57 -21.32 4.74
C ASP A 50 -9.49 -22.13 5.46
N SER A 51 -9.51 -22.04 6.79
CA SER A 51 -8.67 -22.82 7.70
C SER A 51 -9.51 -23.74 8.58
N THR A 52 -8.86 -24.59 9.37
CA THR A 52 -9.53 -25.39 10.42
C THR A 52 -10.24 -24.54 11.46
N ASP A 53 -9.76 -23.31 11.68
CA ASP A 53 -10.22 -22.41 12.74
C ASP A 53 -11.22 -21.37 12.23
N GLY A 54 -11.59 -21.45 10.94
CA GLY A 54 -12.49 -20.53 10.26
C GLY A 54 -11.87 -19.86 9.03
N THR A 55 -12.63 -18.97 8.41
CA THR A 55 -12.20 -18.22 7.22
C THR A 55 -11.40 -16.99 7.62
N ARG A 56 -10.16 -16.88 7.14
CA ARG A 56 -9.36 -15.65 7.22
C ARG A 56 -9.53 -14.81 5.95
N ARG A 57 -9.39 -13.49 6.09
CA ARG A 57 -9.51 -12.54 4.99
C ARG A 57 -8.22 -11.74 4.84
N PHE A 58 -7.84 -11.51 3.59
CA PHE A 58 -6.73 -10.68 3.20
C PHE A 58 -7.15 -9.75 2.07
N VAL A 59 -6.36 -8.70 1.87
CA VAL A 59 -6.45 -7.81 0.72
C VAL A 59 -5.20 -8.00 -0.12
N LEU A 60 -5.38 -8.29 -1.40
CA LEU A 60 -4.31 -8.26 -2.38
C LEU A 60 -4.43 -6.97 -3.19
N LYS A 61 -3.42 -6.11 -3.07
CA LYS A 61 -3.29 -4.89 -3.86
C LYS A 61 -2.32 -5.11 -5.01
N ARG A 62 -2.78 -4.95 -6.24
CA ARG A 62 -1.98 -5.06 -7.47
C ARG A 62 -1.69 -3.67 -8.02
N MET A 63 -0.42 -3.39 -8.31
CA MET A 63 0.11 -2.07 -8.62
C MET A 63 0.98 -2.14 -9.86
N ALA A 64 0.72 -1.27 -10.83
CA ALA A 64 1.55 -1.10 -12.01
C ALA A 64 1.50 0.36 -12.46
N SER A 65 2.63 0.92 -12.88
CA SER A 65 2.72 2.34 -13.28
C SER A 65 1.78 2.72 -14.43
N GLN A 66 1.39 1.78 -15.28
CA GLN A 66 0.45 2.02 -16.38
C GLN A 66 -1.00 2.22 -15.91
N GLN A 67 -1.35 1.73 -14.71
CA GLN A 67 -2.70 1.76 -14.16
C GLN A 67 -2.79 2.66 -12.92
N ASP A 68 -1.72 2.71 -12.12
CA ASP A 68 -1.65 3.53 -10.92
C ASP A 68 -1.14 4.94 -11.24
N TRP A 69 -2.05 5.92 -11.22
CA TRP A 69 -1.70 7.30 -11.56
C TRP A 69 -0.76 7.94 -10.54
N ILE A 70 -0.79 7.51 -9.27
CA ILE A 70 0.11 8.04 -8.25
C ILE A 70 1.53 7.58 -8.57
N MET A 71 1.72 6.29 -8.89
CA MET A 71 3.01 5.79 -9.34
C MET A 71 3.51 6.55 -10.58
N ALA A 72 2.65 6.73 -11.59
CA ALA A 72 3.01 7.43 -12.81
C ALA A 72 3.31 8.93 -12.60
N ALA A 73 2.55 9.61 -11.73
CA ALA A 73 2.71 11.05 -11.45
C ALA A 73 3.97 11.33 -10.65
N SER A 74 4.33 10.42 -9.76
CA SER A 74 5.49 10.56 -8.87
C SER A 74 6.75 9.85 -9.37
N ASN A 75 6.72 9.36 -10.62
CA ASN A 75 7.83 8.67 -11.28
C ASN A 75 8.33 7.41 -10.52
N ASP A 76 7.39 6.66 -9.97
CA ASP A 76 7.65 5.43 -9.23
C ASP A 76 7.75 4.23 -10.19
N HIS A 77 8.98 3.82 -10.46
CA HIS A 77 9.29 2.67 -11.32
C HIS A 77 9.64 1.39 -10.54
N HIS A 78 9.75 1.48 -9.21
CA HIS A 78 10.17 0.35 -8.37
C HIS A 78 9.05 -0.12 -7.43
N CYS A 79 7.92 0.60 -7.40
CA CYS A 79 6.86 0.48 -6.41
C CYS A 79 7.40 0.70 -4.99
N ARG A 80 7.46 1.97 -4.57
CA ARG A 80 8.07 2.36 -3.29
C ARG A 80 7.54 1.58 -2.08
N SER A 81 6.26 1.20 -2.10
CA SER A 81 5.66 0.44 -0.98
C SER A 81 6.25 -0.96 -0.88
N VAL A 82 6.59 -1.57 -2.02
CA VAL A 82 7.24 -2.87 -2.09
C VAL A 82 8.71 -2.74 -1.70
N THR A 83 9.43 -1.75 -2.22
CA THR A 83 10.86 -1.55 -1.88
C THR A 83 11.06 -1.24 -0.40
N LEU A 84 10.22 -0.38 0.19
CA LEU A 84 10.26 -0.06 1.62
C LEU A 84 9.91 -1.25 2.52
N TRP A 85 8.97 -2.10 2.07
CA TRP A 85 8.68 -3.36 2.75
C TRP A 85 9.89 -4.29 2.65
N GLN A 86 10.41 -4.55 1.44
CA GLN A 86 11.57 -5.42 1.21
C GLN A 86 12.81 -5.00 2.00
N SER A 87 13.03 -3.70 2.19
CA SER A 87 14.18 -3.21 2.96
C SER A 87 14.05 -3.43 4.47
N GLY A 88 12.87 -3.82 4.96
CA GLY A 88 12.57 -3.97 6.40
C GLY A 88 12.39 -2.63 7.11
N LEU A 89 12.28 -1.51 6.37
CA LEU A 89 12.11 -0.20 7.00
C LEU A 89 10.79 -0.11 7.75
N LEU A 90 9.72 -0.67 7.17
CA LEU A 90 8.40 -0.67 7.80
C LEU A 90 8.34 -1.48 9.10
N ASP A 91 9.21 -2.48 9.28
CA ASP A 91 9.24 -3.31 10.49
C ASP A 91 9.66 -2.51 11.73
N ARG A 92 10.46 -1.44 11.54
CA ARG A 92 10.92 -0.57 12.64
C ARG A 92 9.81 0.22 13.32
N LEU A 93 8.63 0.28 12.70
CA LEU A 93 7.45 0.89 13.29
C LEU A 93 6.75 -0.05 14.27
N GLN A 94 7.04 -1.35 14.22
CA GLN A 94 6.46 -2.33 15.13
C GLN A 94 7.12 -2.26 16.54
N PRO A 95 6.38 -2.62 17.60
CA PRO A 95 4.97 -3.04 17.60
C PRO A 95 3.98 -1.88 17.61
N THR A 96 4.44 -0.63 17.67
CA THR A 96 3.58 0.55 17.86
C THR A 96 2.65 0.79 16.68
N ILE A 97 3.11 0.58 15.45
CA ILE A 97 2.31 0.69 14.22
C ILE A 97 2.57 -0.56 13.38
N ALA A 98 1.53 -1.38 13.21
CA ALA A 98 1.56 -2.52 12.31
C ALA A 98 1.24 -2.08 10.87
N HIS A 99 2.12 -2.41 9.92
CA HIS A 99 1.93 -2.05 8.50
C HIS A 99 0.98 -3.01 7.75
N THR A 100 0.48 -4.08 8.38
CA THR A 100 -0.47 -5.09 7.84
C THR A 100 0.01 -5.90 6.63
N ILE A 101 1.11 -5.51 5.97
CA ILE A 101 1.71 -6.25 4.86
C ILE A 101 2.27 -7.58 5.36
N LEU A 102 1.87 -8.67 4.71
CA LEU A 102 2.34 -10.03 4.98
C LEU A 102 3.40 -10.47 3.99
N ALA A 103 3.25 -10.10 2.72
CA ALA A 103 4.15 -10.49 1.66
C ALA A 103 3.98 -9.61 0.41
N GLY A 104 5.01 -9.61 -0.45
CA GLY A 104 4.94 -9.05 -1.79
C GLY A 104 5.24 -10.09 -2.87
N ALA A 105 4.79 -9.83 -4.09
CA ALA A 105 5.09 -10.64 -5.26
C ALA A 105 5.32 -9.78 -6.50
N HIS A 106 6.05 -10.33 -7.47
CA HIS A 106 5.99 -9.82 -8.83
C HIS A 106 4.63 -10.13 -9.47
N ASP A 107 4.17 -9.24 -10.34
CA ASP A 107 2.85 -9.36 -10.97
C ASP A 107 2.89 -8.86 -12.42
N ALA A 108 3.31 -9.73 -13.33
CA ALA A 108 3.52 -9.43 -14.75
C ALA A 108 4.35 -8.14 -14.96
N THR A 109 3.69 -7.01 -15.24
CA THR A 109 4.33 -5.70 -15.47
C THR A 109 4.45 -4.84 -14.21
N GLY A 110 4.08 -5.37 -13.05
CA GLY A 110 4.04 -4.62 -11.80
C GLY A 110 4.29 -5.51 -10.58
N TRP A 111 3.64 -5.16 -9.48
CA TRP A 111 3.83 -5.77 -8.18
C TRP A 111 2.50 -6.03 -7.49
N ALA A 112 2.50 -6.97 -6.55
CA ALA A 112 1.38 -7.20 -5.66
C ALA A 112 1.84 -7.19 -4.20
N MET A 113 0.97 -6.73 -3.31
CA MET A 113 1.15 -6.80 -1.86
C MET A 113 -0.06 -7.47 -1.24
N LEU A 114 0.18 -8.54 -0.47
CA LEU A 114 -0.81 -9.19 0.36
C LEU A 114 -0.79 -8.57 1.75
N MET A 115 -1.96 -8.20 2.23
CA MET A 115 -2.15 -7.49 3.49
C MET A 115 -3.25 -8.17 4.31
N ASP A 116 -3.12 -8.14 5.64
CA ASP A 116 -4.24 -8.50 6.52
C ASP A 116 -5.46 -7.60 6.23
N ASP A 117 -6.65 -8.20 6.21
CA ASP A 117 -7.90 -7.44 6.06
C ASP A 117 -8.26 -6.77 7.40
N VAL A 118 -7.89 -5.49 7.52
CA VAL A 118 -8.19 -4.65 8.69
C VAL A 118 -9.51 -3.89 8.58
N SER A 119 -10.32 -4.14 7.54
CA SER A 119 -11.61 -3.46 7.32
C SER A 119 -12.53 -3.45 8.55
N PRO A 120 -12.62 -4.53 9.38
CA PRO A 120 -13.44 -4.52 10.59
C PRO A 120 -12.99 -3.52 11.67
N THR A 121 -11.76 -3.02 11.58
CA THR A 121 -11.14 -2.13 12.58
C THR A 121 -10.98 -0.69 12.09
N LEU A 122 -11.34 -0.41 10.83
CA LEU A 122 -11.23 0.94 10.26
C LEU A 122 -12.19 1.91 10.96
N MET A 123 -11.67 3.08 11.30
CA MET A 123 -12.50 4.19 11.79
C MET A 123 -13.43 4.68 10.68
N SER A 124 -14.66 5.06 11.03
CA SER A 124 -15.61 5.64 10.09
C SER A 124 -15.35 7.14 9.87
N ASN A 125 -15.88 7.70 8.79
CA ASN A 125 -15.77 9.13 8.45
C ASN A 125 -16.61 10.06 9.36
N ARG A 126 -16.89 9.67 10.60
CA ARG A 126 -17.49 10.56 11.59
C ARG A 126 -16.44 11.54 12.12
N PRO A 127 -16.85 12.68 12.71
CA PRO A 127 -15.94 13.48 13.51
C PRO A 127 -15.22 12.62 14.56
N TYR A 128 -13.90 12.82 14.66
CA TYR A 128 -13.07 12.13 15.63
C TYR A 128 -13.17 12.77 17.01
N THR A 129 -13.11 11.92 18.04
CA THR A 129 -12.99 12.34 19.44
C THR A 129 -11.58 12.84 19.71
N ALA A 130 -11.40 13.61 20.80
CA ALA A 130 -10.08 14.08 21.21
C ALA A 130 -9.08 12.93 21.43
N ASN A 131 -9.53 11.79 21.96
CA ASN A 131 -8.69 10.61 22.18
C ASN A 131 -8.23 9.97 20.86
N GLU A 132 -9.11 9.90 19.85
CA GLU A 132 -8.76 9.39 18.52
C GLU A 132 -7.77 10.31 17.81
N VAL A 133 -7.97 11.62 17.92
CA VAL A 133 -7.01 12.61 17.40
C VAL A 133 -5.65 12.45 18.09
N TYR A 134 -5.63 12.29 19.42
CA TYR A 134 -4.39 12.06 20.16
C TYR A 134 -3.68 10.77 19.72
N LEU A 135 -4.44 9.68 19.55
CA LEU A 135 -3.90 8.41 19.04
C LEU A 135 -3.26 8.58 17.66
N LEU A 136 -3.93 9.26 16.74
CA LEU A 136 -3.43 9.54 15.39
C LEU A 136 -2.17 10.40 15.41
N LEU A 137 -2.17 11.48 16.20
CA LEU A 137 -1.00 12.36 16.33
C LEU A 137 0.20 11.63 16.94
N ASN A 138 -0.03 10.76 17.93
CA ASN A 138 1.02 9.95 18.54
C ASN A 138 1.60 8.93 17.53
N ALA A 139 0.75 8.31 16.71
CA ALA A 139 1.22 7.44 15.63
C ALA A 139 2.06 8.22 14.60
N LEU A 140 1.61 9.40 14.16
CA LEU A 140 2.39 10.25 13.25
C LEU A 140 3.74 10.66 13.87
N ALA A 141 3.75 11.08 15.13
CA ALA A 141 4.97 11.42 15.85
C ALA A 141 5.93 10.23 15.94
N THR A 142 5.40 9.02 16.14
CA THR A 142 6.20 7.77 16.13
C THR A 142 6.87 7.56 14.78
N VAL A 143 6.13 7.70 13.67
CA VAL A 143 6.72 7.58 12.32
C VAL A 143 7.85 8.58 12.13
N HIS A 144 7.62 9.86 12.47
CA HIS A 144 8.64 10.89 12.34
C HIS A 144 9.87 10.63 13.23
N ALA A 145 9.66 10.22 14.48
CA ALA A 145 10.76 9.94 15.41
C ALA A 145 11.58 8.72 14.97
N THR A 146 10.93 7.65 14.51
CA THR A 146 11.61 6.42 14.05
C THR A 146 12.52 6.66 12.86
N PHE A 147 12.16 7.62 12.00
CA PHE A 147 12.84 7.88 10.73
C PHE A 147 13.56 9.23 10.66
N TRP A 148 13.63 9.96 11.77
CA TRP A 148 14.33 11.23 11.84
C TRP A 148 15.81 11.05 11.48
N GLU A 149 16.28 11.74 10.44
CA GLU A 149 17.66 11.68 9.94
C GLU A 149 18.18 10.26 9.61
N ALA A 150 17.27 9.32 9.34
CA ALA A 150 17.63 7.97 8.92
C ALA A 150 18.37 8.01 7.57
N ALA A 151 19.68 7.73 7.59
CA ALA A 151 20.58 7.89 6.44
C ALA A 151 20.13 7.04 5.24
N GLU A 152 19.63 5.84 5.49
CA GLU A 152 19.16 4.93 4.45
C GLU A 152 17.97 5.46 3.65
N LEU A 153 17.23 6.47 4.15
CA LEU A 153 16.19 7.14 3.36
C LEU A 153 16.73 7.97 2.19
N THR A 154 18.04 8.17 2.15
CA THR A 154 18.72 8.79 1.00
C THR A 154 19.13 7.77 -0.07
N GLU A 155 18.98 6.47 0.20
CA GLU A 155 19.36 5.41 -0.74
C GLU A 155 18.47 5.42 -1.98
N PRO A 156 19.03 5.66 -3.19
CA PRO A 156 18.23 5.72 -4.42
C PRO A 156 17.47 4.42 -4.72
N THR A 157 17.97 3.29 -4.20
CA THR A 157 17.36 1.97 -4.36
C THR A 157 15.99 1.83 -3.70
N LEU A 158 15.66 2.70 -2.74
CA LEU A 158 14.32 2.74 -2.13
C LEU A 158 13.27 3.38 -3.05
N GLY A 159 13.68 4.12 -4.08
CA GLY A 159 12.75 4.76 -5.01
C GLY A 159 11.86 5.83 -4.35
N LEU A 160 12.33 6.44 -3.25
CA LEU A 160 11.62 7.52 -2.58
C LEU A 160 11.54 8.77 -3.47
N CYS A 161 10.44 9.49 -3.35
CA CYS A 161 10.28 10.74 -4.07
C CYS A 161 11.23 11.82 -3.55
N ASN A 162 11.77 12.60 -4.47
CA ASN A 162 12.31 13.91 -4.12
C ASN A 162 11.15 14.91 -3.85
N HIS A 163 11.49 16.05 -3.24
CA HIS A 163 10.52 17.09 -2.90
C HIS A 163 9.67 17.55 -4.08
N GLN A 164 10.28 17.76 -5.25
CA GLN A 164 9.57 18.20 -6.45
C GLN A 164 8.54 17.16 -6.90
N GLN A 165 8.92 15.89 -6.93
CA GLN A 165 8.02 14.79 -7.30
C GLN A 165 6.80 14.71 -6.38
N VAL A 166 6.97 14.90 -5.06
CA VAL A 166 5.83 14.89 -4.11
C VAL A 166 4.88 16.07 -4.39
N LEU A 167 5.43 17.26 -4.60
CA LEU A 167 4.64 18.47 -4.86
C LEU A 167 3.92 18.38 -6.21
N ASP A 168 4.55 17.80 -7.23
CA ASP A 168 4.00 17.70 -8.58
C ASP A 168 2.77 16.79 -8.67
N VAL A 169 2.67 15.75 -7.81
CA VAL A 169 1.55 14.80 -7.82
C VAL A 169 0.20 15.51 -7.73
N PHE A 170 0.10 16.58 -6.94
CA PHE A 170 -1.16 17.25 -6.64
C PHE A 170 -1.34 18.56 -7.40
N THR A 171 -0.61 18.77 -8.50
CA THR A 171 -0.73 19.99 -9.33
C THR A 171 -1.88 19.92 -10.33
N SER A 172 -2.32 21.09 -10.81
CA SER A 172 -3.27 21.19 -11.93
C SER A 172 -2.71 20.58 -13.22
N ALA A 173 -1.39 20.63 -13.43
CA ALA A 173 -0.74 19.98 -14.56
C ALA A 173 -0.92 18.46 -14.51
N THR A 174 -0.74 17.84 -13.35
CA THR A 174 -1.03 16.40 -13.14
C THR A 174 -2.51 16.10 -13.36
N GLY A 175 -3.41 16.92 -12.83
CA GLY A 175 -4.85 16.78 -13.07
C GLY A 175 -5.25 16.85 -14.56
N ARG A 176 -4.55 17.66 -15.37
CA ARG A 176 -4.76 17.73 -16.83
C ARG A 176 -4.11 16.58 -17.60
N ARG A 177 -3.02 16.02 -17.07
CA ARG A 177 -2.26 14.91 -17.69
C ARG A 177 -3.03 13.59 -17.64
N PHE A 178 -3.75 13.31 -16.55
CA PHE A 178 -4.45 12.04 -16.37
C PHE A 178 -5.97 12.20 -16.52
N PRO A 179 -6.63 11.39 -17.37
CA PRO A 179 -8.09 11.42 -17.48
C PRO A 179 -8.75 10.89 -16.20
N ALA A 180 -10.01 11.28 -15.97
CA ALA A 180 -10.78 10.88 -14.79
C ALA A 180 -10.96 9.35 -14.65
N THR A 181 -10.89 8.61 -15.75
CA THR A 181 -10.92 7.14 -15.76
C THR A 181 -9.69 6.49 -15.14
N ILE A 182 -8.56 7.21 -15.09
CA ILE A 182 -7.30 6.73 -14.52
C ILE A 182 -7.02 7.44 -13.18
N CYS A 183 -7.31 8.73 -13.10
CA CYS A 183 -7.19 9.54 -11.89
C CYS A 183 -8.57 10.10 -11.49
N PRO A 184 -9.32 9.41 -10.62
CA PRO A 184 -10.65 9.85 -10.18
C PRO A 184 -10.68 11.25 -9.56
N VAL A 185 -9.54 11.73 -9.05
CA VAL A 185 -9.38 13.05 -8.43
C VAL A 185 -8.87 14.13 -9.39
N SER A 186 -8.62 13.80 -10.67
CA SER A 186 -8.09 14.73 -11.68
C SER A 186 -8.87 16.04 -11.77
N LYS A 187 -10.21 15.95 -11.78
CA LYS A 187 -11.10 17.12 -11.78
C LYS A 187 -10.88 18.00 -10.54
N ALA A 188 -10.82 17.40 -9.35
CA ALA A 188 -10.60 18.13 -8.10
C ALA A 188 -9.23 18.82 -8.07
N LEU A 189 -8.20 18.21 -8.66
CA LEU A 189 -6.89 18.85 -8.82
C LEU A 189 -7.00 20.11 -9.70
N VAL A 190 -7.64 20.01 -10.87
CA VAL A 190 -7.76 21.17 -11.77
C VAL A 190 -8.61 22.29 -11.16
N GLU A 191 -9.76 21.95 -10.61
CA GLU A 191 -10.70 22.91 -10.03
C GLU A 191 -10.14 23.56 -8.76
N GLY A 192 -9.54 22.78 -7.86
CA GLY A 192 -8.99 23.29 -6.60
C GLY A 192 -7.93 24.37 -6.82
N TRP A 193 -7.04 24.16 -7.80
CA TRP A 193 -6.02 25.16 -8.16
C TRP A 193 -6.58 26.39 -8.87
N SER A 194 -7.78 26.31 -9.47
CA SER A 194 -8.41 27.48 -10.09
C SER A 194 -9.06 28.44 -9.07
N LEU A 195 -9.14 28.02 -7.81
CA LEU A 195 -9.69 28.80 -6.70
C LEU A 195 -8.62 29.58 -5.92
N LEU A 196 -7.34 29.38 -6.24
CA LEU A 196 -6.18 30.06 -5.65
C LEU A 196 -5.67 31.16 -6.60
#